data_AF-A0A352LSI9-F1
#
_entry.id   AF-A0A352LSI9-F1
#
_cell.length_a   1.000
_cell.length_b   1.000
_cell.length_c   1.000
_cell.angle_alpha   90.00
_cell.angle_beta   90.00
_cell.angle_gamma   90.00
#
_symmetry.space_group_name_H-M   'P 1'
#
loop_
_entity.id
_entity.type
_entity.pdbx_description
1 polymer ?
#
loop_
_entity_poly.entity_id
_entity_poly.type
_entity_poly.pdbx_seq_one_letter_code
_entity_poly.pdbx_strand_id
1 'polypeptide(L)'
;MYKICKLTIVLILGLFGLFLNAFAENTLRDPTQPPFINTLATDAKTATATENEIKIDAIFSGKKHSSVIIGNHTYTVGDKILDATILTIDSHGIKLKDEDGEFEVTMPYSAVKSPITTNKKKNHDENKD
;
A
#
# COMPACT_ATOMS: atom_id res chain seq x y z
N MET A 1 51.42 -12.05 33.25
CA MET A 1 49.93 -11.98 33.33
C MET A 1 49.36 -10.55 33.34
N TYR A 2 50.15 -9.47 33.33
CA TYR A 2 49.63 -8.08 33.38
C TYR A 2 49.18 -7.47 32.03
N LYS A 3 49.58 -8.04 30.89
CA LYS A 3 49.25 -7.50 29.55
C LYS A 3 47.81 -7.80 29.12
N ILE A 4 47.29 -8.97 29.47
CA ILE A 4 45.93 -9.40 29.11
C ILE A 4 44.88 -8.59 29.89
N CYS A 5 45.19 -8.21 31.13
CA CYS A 5 44.31 -7.42 31.99
C CYS A 5 44.15 -5.96 31.52
N LYS A 6 45.20 -5.35 30.95
CA LYS A 6 45.11 -4.01 30.34
C LYS A 6 44.30 -4.00 29.04
N LEU A 7 44.38 -5.08 28.25
CA LEU A 7 43.65 -5.20 26.99
C LEU A 7 42.14 -5.39 27.21
N THR A 8 41.74 -6.14 28.25
CA THR A 8 40.32 -6.28 28.61
C THR A 8 39.72 -5.00 29.18
N ILE A 9 40.46 -4.21 29.96
CA ILE A 9 39.96 -2.93 30.49
C ILE A 9 39.69 -1.92 29.37
N VAL A 10 40.59 -1.83 28.38
CA VAL A 10 40.40 -0.94 27.21
C VAL A 10 39.26 -1.42 26.32
N LEU A 11 39.09 -2.73 26.15
CA LEU A 11 37.99 -3.32 25.38
C LEU A 11 36.63 -3.03 26.03
N ILE A 12 36.53 -3.11 27.37
CA ILE A 12 35.30 -2.85 28.12
C ILE A 12 34.95 -1.35 28.13
N LEU A 13 35.93 -0.45 28.26
CA LEU A 13 35.69 1.00 28.14
C LEU A 13 35.30 1.42 26.71
N GLY A 14 35.87 0.80 25.68
CA GLY A 14 35.52 1.07 24.29
C GLY A 14 34.11 0.60 23.91
N LEU A 15 33.63 -0.49 24.52
CA LEU A 15 32.28 -1.03 24.27
C LEU A 15 31.17 -0.16 24.89
N PHE A 16 31.46 0.58 25.96
CA PHE A 16 30.48 1.44 26.64
C PHE A 16 30.21 2.77 25.92
N GLY A 17 31.15 3.23 25.09
CA GLY A 17 31.01 4.48 24.31
C GLY A 17 30.06 4.39 23.11
N LEU A 18 29.63 3.17 22.73
CA LEU A 18 28.75 2.94 21.58
C LEU A 18 27.26 2.96 21.92
N PHE A 19 26.89 3.11 23.20
CA PHE A 19 25.49 3.09 23.65
C PHE A 19 24.89 4.48 23.96
N LEU A 20 25.61 5.58 23.69
CA LEU A 20 25.17 6.94 24.02
C LEU A 20 24.64 7.76 22.83
N ASN A 21 24.08 7.11 21.81
CA ASN A 21 23.35 7.80 20.75
C ASN A 21 21.88 7.37 20.73
N ALA A 22 21.05 8.11 21.49
CA ALA A 22 19.61 8.31 21.35
C ALA A 22 19.08 8.67 22.75
N PHE A 23 18.45 9.80 23.05
CA PHE A 23 17.54 10.64 22.27
C PHE A 23 17.69 12.07 22.80
N ALA A 24 18.06 13.01 21.92
CA ALA A 24 17.94 14.43 22.21
C ALA A 24 17.28 15.11 21.01
N GLU A 25 16.01 14.80 20.80
CA GLU A 25 15.15 15.63 19.98
C GLU A 25 13.95 16.05 20.81
N ASN A 26 14.10 17.16 21.53
CA ASN A 26 12.97 17.96 21.94
C ASN A 26 13.11 19.31 21.25
N THR A 27 12.87 19.30 19.94
CA THR A 27 12.72 20.52 19.17
C THR A 27 11.53 21.28 19.75
N LEU A 28 11.81 22.43 20.35
CA LEU A 28 10.80 23.36 20.86
C LEU A 28 9.89 23.72 19.67
N ARG A 29 8.71 23.11 19.63
CA ARG A 29 7.83 23.13 18.47
C ARG A 29 7.18 24.50 18.33
N ASP A 30 7.25 25.07 17.14
CA ASP A 30 6.55 26.30 16.80
C ASP A 30 5.02 26.05 16.89
N PRO A 31 4.28 26.78 17.75
CA PRO A 31 2.85 26.61 17.92
C PRO A 31 2.02 27.04 16.69
N THR A 32 2.64 27.65 15.69
CA THR A 32 1.99 28.02 14.42
C THR A 32 2.10 26.94 13.34
N GLN A 33 2.89 25.88 13.55
CA GLN A 33 2.93 24.78 12.60
C GLN A 33 1.69 23.89 12.72
N PRO A 34 0.96 23.63 11.61
CA PRO A 34 -0.12 22.67 11.60
C PRO A 34 0.43 21.29 12.01
N PRO A 35 -0.32 20.53 12.81
CA PRO A 35 0.15 19.23 13.21
C PRO A 35 0.17 18.27 12.01
N PHE A 36 1.18 17.39 11.97
CA PHE A 36 1.30 16.22 11.08
C PHE A 36 1.96 16.37 9.69
N ILE A 37 3.12 17.05 9.58
CA ILE A 37 4.00 16.82 8.40
C ILE A 37 5.13 15.80 8.70
N ASN A 38 5.58 15.68 9.97
CA ASN A 38 6.70 14.79 10.31
C ASN A 38 6.30 13.34 10.64
N THR A 39 5.02 13.04 10.82
CA THR A 39 4.56 11.66 11.11
C THR A 39 4.43 10.80 9.86
N LEU A 40 4.35 11.40 8.66
CA LEU A 40 4.30 10.61 7.42
C LEU A 40 5.64 9.91 7.10
N ALA A 41 6.76 10.45 7.60
CA ALA A 41 8.09 9.89 7.38
C ALA A 41 8.47 8.80 8.41
N THR A 42 7.88 8.80 9.60
CA THR A 42 8.13 7.77 10.62
C THR A 42 7.29 6.50 10.38
N ASP A 43 6.09 6.63 9.80
CA ASP A 43 5.31 5.46 9.38
C ASP A 43 5.86 4.79 8.10
N ALA A 44 6.62 5.51 7.28
CA ALA A 44 7.31 4.92 6.13
C ALA A 44 8.43 3.94 6.54
N LYS A 45 8.89 3.96 7.79
CA LYS A 45 9.91 3.03 8.32
C LYS A 45 9.33 1.86 9.12
N THR A 46 8.00 1.84 9.32
CA THR A 46 7.26 0.70 9.89
C THR A 46 6.30 0.08 8.86
N ALA A 47 6.45 0.42 7.59
CA ALA A 47 6.13 -0.50 6.51
C ALA A 47 7.27 -1.51 6.39
N THR A 48 7.39 -2.41 7.37
CA THR A 48 7.80 -3.77 7.00
C THR A 48 6.75 -4.21 6.01
N ALA A 49 7.06 -4.02 4.72
CA ALA A 49 6.34 -4.64 3.65
C ALA A 49 6.33 -6.12 4.00
N THR A 50 5.18 -6.63 4.43
CA THR A 50 4.86 -8.02 4.20
C THR A 50 4.83 -8.12 2.68
N GLU A 51 5.98 -8.45 2.07
CA GLU A 51 6.24 -8.27 0.63
C GLU A 51 5.27 -9.06 -0.28
N ASN A 52 4.38 -9.86 0.30
CA ASN A 52 3.42 -10.70 -0.39
C ASN A 52 1.95 -10.36 -0.10
N GLU A 53 1.63 -9.23 0.53
CA GLU A 53 0.22 -8.86 0.74
C GLU A 53 -0.36 -8.17 -0.51
N ILE A 54 -1.31 -8.84 -1.18
CA ILE A 54 -2.02 -8.28 -2.33
C ILE A 54 -3.01 -7.22 -1.83
N LYS A 55 -2.75 -5.95 -2.13
CA LYS A 55 -3.64 -4.84 -1.83
C LYS A 55 -4.32 -4.33 -3.09
N ILE A 56 -5.66 -4.37 -3.10
CA ILE A 56 -6.46 -3.88 -4.22
C ILE A 56 -6.62 -2.35 -4.11
N ASP A 57 -6.17 -1.63 -5.13
CA ASP A 57 -6.30 -0.16 -5.20
C ASP A 57 -7.65 0.26 -5.79
N ALA A 58 -8.13 -0.44 -6.84
CA ALA A 58 -9.41 -0.17 -7.47
C ALA A 58 -9.95 -1.40 -8.23
N ILE A 59 -11.27 -1.48 -8.37
CA ILE A 59 -11.94 -2.45 -9.23
C ILE A 59 -12.86 -1.71 -10.19
N PHE A 60 -12.73 -2.01 -11.48
CA PHE A 60 -13.65 -1.54 -12.52
C PHE A 60 -14.49 -2.72 -12.99
N SER A 61 -15.75 -2.75 -12.58
CA SER A 61 -16.72 -3.74 -13.03
C SER A 61 -17.58 -3.18 -14.16
N GLY A 62 -17.48 -3.78 -15.35
CA GLY A 62 -18.32 -3.47 -16.51
C GLY A 62 -19.07 -4.70 -17.01
N LYS A 63 -20.16 -4.51 -17.77
CA LYS A 63 -21.00 -5.62 -18.29
C LYS A 63 -20.25 -6.60 -19.19
N LYS A 64 -19.16 -6.15 -19.84
CA LYS A 64 -18.37 -6.94 -20.80
C LYS A 64 -16.93 -7.16 -20.34
N HIS A 65 -16.41 -6.27 -19.49
CA HIS A 65 -15.01 -6.27 -19.07
C HIS A 65 -14.95 -5.87 -17.60
N SER A 66 -14.25 -6.68 -16.81
CA SER A 66 -13.88 -6.36 -15.44
C SER A 66 -12.36 -6.29 -15.36
N SER A 67 -11.85 -5.32 -14.60
CA SER A 67 -10.41 -5.14 -14.38
C SER A 67 -10.14 -4.68 -12.96
N VAL A 68 -8.97 -5.04 -12.44
CA VAL A 68 -8.52 -4.66 -11.10
C VAL A 68 -7.19 -3.91 -11.19
N ILE A 69 -7.01 -2.88 -10.38
CA ILE A 69 -5.74 -2.17 -10.24
C ILE A 69 -5.07 -2.58 -8.93
N ILE A 70 -3.83 -3.04 -9.05
CA ILE A 70 -2.98 -3.44 -7.93
C ILE A 70 -1.60 -2.84 -8.20
N GLY A 71 -1.11 -2.00 -7.30
CA GLY A 71 0.24 -1.42 -7.40
C GLY A 71 0.45 -0.63 -8.70
N ASN A 72 -0.55 0.14 -9.14
CA ASN A 72 -0.54 0.92 -10.40
C ASN A 72 -0.52 0.07 -11.70
N HIS A 73 -0.79 -1.24 -11.62
CA HIS A 73 -0.95 -2.11 -12.78
C HIS A 73 -2.39 -2.59 -12.92
N THR A 74 -2.88 -2.66 -14.16
CA THR A 74 -4.22 -3.16 -14.49
C THR A 74 -4.14 -4.64 -14.84
N TYR A 75 -4.97 -5.45 -14.18
CA TYR A 75 -5.10 -6.87 -14.41
C TYR A 75 -6.54 -7.25 -14.79
N THR A 76 -6.66 -8.36 -15.50
CA THR A 76 -7.89 -8.96 -16.00
C THR A 76 -7.95 -10.46 -15.65
N VAL A 77 -9.12 -11.08 -15.85
CA VAL A 77 -9.29 -12.52 -15.59
C VAL A 77 -8.32 -13.34 -16.45
N GLY A 78 -7.56 -14.23 -15.81
CA GLY A 78 -6.52 -15.04 -16.42
C GLY A 78 -5.10 -14.49 -16.23
N ASP A 79 -4.94 -13.23 -15.80
CA ASP A 79 -3.63 -12.68 -15.51
C ASP A 79 -3.06 -13.26 -14.19
N LYS A 80 -1.73 -13.24 -14.07
CA LYS A 80 -1.01 -13.65 -12.88
C LYS A 80 -0.59 -12.45 -12.03
N ILE A 81 -0.77 -12.57 -10.72
CA ILE A 81 -0.28 -11.63 -9.70
C ILE A 81 0.57 -12.44 -8.73
N LEU A 82 1.85 -12.06 -8.60
CA LEU A 82 2.86 -12.88 -7.92
C LEU A 82 2.88 -14.27 -8.59
N ASP A 83 2.33 -15.29 -7.93
CA ASP A 83 2.21 -16.67 -8.44
C ASP A 83 0.76 -17.17 -8.57
N ALA A 84 -0.22 -16.33 -8.23
CA ALA A 84 -1.63 -16.69 -8.28
C ALA A 84 -2.30 -16.18 -9.56
N THR A 85 -3.22 -16.97 -10.12
CA THR A 85 -3.99 -16.62 -11.32
C THR A 85 -5.35 -16.07 -10.95
N ILE A 86 -5.77 -14.96 -11.56
CA ILE A 86 -7.09 -14.36 -11.34
C ILE A 86 -8.16 -15.23 -12.01
N LEU A 87 -9.07 -15.78 -11.23
CA LEU A 87 -10.21 -16.56 -11.72
C LEU A 87 -11.42 -15.67 -11.99
N THR A 88 -11.76 -14.80 -11.05
CA THR A 88 -12.91 -13.88 -11.17
C THR A 88 -12.59 -12.52 -10.56
N ILE A 89 -13.20 -11.49 -11.14
CA ILE A 89 -13.14 -10.11 -10.64
C ILE A 89 -14.58 -9.67 -10.35
N ASP A 90 -14.89 -9.58 -9.06
CA ASP A 90 -16.19 -9.15 -8.55
C ASP A 90 -16.10 -7.71 -8.05
N SER A 91 -17.24 -7.06 -7.80
CA SER A 91 -17.28 -5.67 -7.33
C SER A 91 -16.68 -5.45 -5.94
N HIS A 92 -16.48 -6.52 -5.17
CA HIS A 92 -16.01 -6.48 -3.78
C HIS A 92 -14.59 -7.03 -3.61
N GLY A 93 -14.04 -7.67 -4.65
CA GLY A 93 -12.77 -8.39 -4.53
C GLY A 93 -12.45 -9.24 -5.75
N ILE A 94 -11.39 -10.02 -5.62
CA ILE A 94 -10.92 -10.94 -6.65
C ILE A 94 -10.75 -12.34 -6.06
N LYS A 95 -11.04 -13.36 -6.87
CA LYS A 95 -10.68 -14.75 -6.55
C LYS A 95 -9.44 -15.14 -7.31
N LEU A 96 -8.51 -15.74 -6.59
CA LEU A 96 -7.19 -16.12 -7.05
C LEU A 96 -7.00 -17.61 -6.84
N LYS A 97 -6.14 -18.20 -7.66
CA LYS A 97 -5.73 -19.61 -7.53
C LYS A 97 -4.22 -19.74 -7.61
N ASP A 98 -3.63 -20.34 -6.60
CA ASP A 98 -2.22 -20.73 -6.54
C ASP A 98 -2.09 -22.26 -6.49
N GLU A 99 -0.91 -22.76 -6.09
CA GLU A 99 -0.64 -24.20 -5.95
C GLU A 99 -1.35 -24.81 -4.74
N ASP A 100 -1.66 -24.01 -3.71
CA ASP A 100 -2.27 -24.43 -2.45
C ASP A 100 -3.81 -24.46 -2.54
N GLY A 101 -4.40 -23.67 -3.43
CA GLY A 101 -5.83 -23.69 -3.71
C GLY A 101 -6.40 -22.38 -4.21
N GLU A 102 -7.69 -22.18 -3.97
CA GLU A 102 -8.41 -20.96 -4.31
C GLU A 102 -8.57 -20.09 -3.06
N PHE A 103 -8.31 -18.79 -3.20
CA PHE A 103 -8.46 -17.81 -2.12
C PHE A 103 -9.06 -16.50 -2.65
N GLU A 104 -9.63 -15.70 -1.75
CA GLU A 104 -10.32 -14.46 -2.09
C GLU A 104 -9.63 -13.26 -1.42
N VAL A 105 -9.37 -12.22 -2.19
CA VAL A 105 -8.83 -10.94 -1.70
C VAL A 105 -9.92 -9.90 -1.83
N THR A 106 -10.34 -9.35 -0.68
CA THR A 106 -11.42 -8.37 -0.59
C THR A 106 -10.85 -6.95 -0.61
N MET A 107 -11.52 -6.04 -1.31
CA MET A 107 -11.16 -4.62 -1.31
C MET A 107 -11.70 -3.96 -0.02
N PRO A 108 -10.86 -3.39 0.85
CA PRO A 108 -11.28 -2.91 2.17
C PRO A 108 -12.20 -1.67 2.12
N TYR A 109 -12.17 -0.90 1.03
CA TYR A 109 -13.03 0.27 0.84
C TYR A 109 -13.61 0.29 -0.58
N SER A 110 -14.84 -0.21 -0.74
CA SER A 110 -15.57 -0.15 -2.01
C SER A 110 -16.25 1.22 -2.17
N ALA A 111 -15.49 2.26 -2.50
CA ALA A 111 -16.09 3.48 -3.02
C ALA A 111 -16.55 3.23 -4.47
N VAL A 112 -17.62 2.44 -4.63
CA VAL A 112 -18.20 2.10 -5.93
C VAL A 112 -18.77 3.38 -6.55
N LYS A 113 -17.99 4.04 -7.39
CA LYS A 113 -18.47 5.16 -8.20
C LYS A 113 -19.14 4.60 -9.44
N SER A 114 -20.47 4.67 -9.48
CA SER A 114 -21.21 4.33 -10.70
C SER A 114 -20.89 5.37 -11.80
N PRO A 115 -20.72 4.94 -13.07
CA PRO A 115 -20.55 5.87 -14.17
C PRO A 115 -21.78 6.77 -14.28
N ILE A 116 -21.57 8.08 -14.34
CA ILE A 116 -22.65 9.05 -14.58
C ILE A 116 -23.03 8.94 -16.06
N THR A 117 -24.06 8.16 -16.38
CA THR A 117 -24.64 8.11 -17.72
C THR A 117 -25.37 9.42 -18.01
N THR A 118 -24.63 10.43 -18.50
CA THR A 118 -25.26 11.60 -19.12
C THR A 118 -25.79 11.20 -20.50
N ASN A 119 -26.99 10.64 -20.52
CA ASN A 119 -27.80 10.53 -21.74
C ASN A 119 -28.18 11.96 -22.19
N LYS A 120 -27.29 12.62 -22.93
CA LYS A 120 -27.64 13.83 -23.67
C LYS A 120 -28.46 13.41 -24.89
N LYS A 121 -29.76 13.14 -24.65
CA LYS A 121 -30.77 12.97 -25.71
C LYS A 121 -30.87 14.29 -26.46
N LYS A 122 -30.15 14.41 -27.57
CA LYS A 122 -30.27 15.53 -28.51
C LYS A 122 -31.55 15.31 -29.30
N ASN A 123 -32.70 15.78 -28.77
CA ASN A 123 -33.88 15.99 -29.60
C ASN A 123 -33.52 17.12 -30.58
N HIS A 124 -33.24 16.78 -31.83
CA HIS A 124 -33.28 17.73 -32.93
C HIS A 124 -34.67 17.56 -33.54
N ASP A 125 -35.61 18.39 -33.08
CA ASP A 125 -36.91 18.52 -33.73
C ASP A 125 -36.69 19.02 -35.16
N GLU A 126 -37.16 18.21 -36.09
CA GLU A 126 -37.35 18.50 -37.48
C GLU A 126 -38.51 19.51 -37.56
N ASN A 127 -38.22 20.81 -37.72
CA ASN A 127 -39.25 21.77 -38.10
C ASN A 127 -39.18 21.98 -39.62
N LYS A 128 -40.08 21.29 -40.32
CA LYS A 128 -40.54 21.69 -41.66
C LYS A 128 -41.33 22.98 -41.50
N ASP A 129 -40.97 23.99 -42.28
CA ASP A 129 -41.89 24.86 -43.02
C ASP A 129 -41.14 25.44 -44.23
#